data_AF-A0A2G1NVT3-F1
#
_entry.id   AF-A0A2G1NVT3-F1
#
_cell.length_a   1.000
_cell.length_b   1.000
_cell.length_c   1.000
_cell.angle_alpha   90.00
_cell.angle_beta   90.00
_cell.angle_gamma   90.00
#
_symmetry.space_group_name_H-M   'P 1'
#
loop_
_entity.id
_entity.type
_entity.pdbx_description
1 polymer ?
#
loop_
_entity_poly.entity_id
_entity_poly.type
_entity_poly.pdbx_seq_one_letter_code
_entity_poly.pdbx_strand_id
1 'polypeptide(L)' 'MDVIKSKNDTPIRLAEERWFHITEEHSEIAGYYFEVLETVEEPETVYKGKTGELLAVREVKTGKK' A
#
# COMPACT_ATOMS: atom_id res chain seq x y z
N MET A 1 -5.60 -7.95 10.26
CA MET A 1 -6.19 -8.47 8.99
C MET A 1 -7.14 -7.39 8.51
N ASP A 2 -6.71 -6.61 7.53
CA ASP A 2 -7.27 -5.27 7.30
C ASP A 2 -7.89 -5.18 5.90
N VAL A 3 -9.11 -4.63 5.86
CA VAL A 3 -9.84 -4.31 4.64
C VAL A 3 -10.04 -2.81 4.62
N ILE A 4 -9.48 -2.17 3.60
CA ILE A 4 -9.57 -0.73 3.39
C ILE A 4 -10.30 -0.47 2.08
N LYS A 5 -10.90 0.71 1.96
CA LYS A 5 -11.51 1.13 0.70
C LYS A 5 -10.51 1.96 -0.08
N SER A 6 -10.34 1.63 -1.36
CA SER A 6 -9.58 2.48 -2.26
C SER A 6 -10.32 3.80 -2.52
N LYS A 7 -9.63 4.76 -3.13
CA LYS A 7 -10.24 6.03 -3.56
C LYS A 7 -11.45 5.87 -4.50
N ASN A 8 -11.58 4.72 -5.14
CA ASN A 8 -12.69 4.39 -6.05
C ASN A 8 -13.72 3.46 -5.39
N ASP A 9 -13.84 3.49 -4.06
CA ASP A 9 -14.76 2.66 -3.26
C ASP A 9 -14.56 1.14 -3.45
N THR A 10 -13.41 0.72 -3.97
CA THR A 10 -13.10 -0.69 -4.15
C THR A 10 -12.47 -1.25 -2.87
N PRO A 11 -13.08 -2.26 -2.22
CA PRO A 11 -12.49 -2.86 -1.03
C PRO A 11 -11.23 -3.64 -1.40
N ILE A 12 -10.11 -3.30 -0.77
CA ILE A 12 -8.83 -3.96 -0.91
C ILE A 12 -8.49 -4.64 0.42
N ARG A 13 -8.20 -5.94 0.34
CA ARG A 13 -7.85 -6.77 1.50
C ARG A 13 -6.40 -7.18 1.43
N LEU A 14 -5.64 -6.83 2.45
CA LEU A 14 -4.29 -7.34 2.67
C LEU A 14 -4.32 -8.36 3.81
N ALA A 15 -4.23 -9.64 3.46
CA ALA A 15 -4.19 -10.72 4.44
C ALA A 15 -2.80 -10.82 5.07
N GLU A 16 -2.74 -11.20 6.35
CA GLU A 16 -1.50 -11.35 7.10
C GLU A 16 -0.53 -12.33 6.42
N GLU A 17 -1.03 -13.46 5.92
CA GLU A 17 -0.27 -14.45 5.14
C GLU A 17 0.40 -13.86 3.89
N ARG A 18 -0.28 -12.93 3.20
CA ARG A 18 0.24 -12.27 1.99
C ARG A 18 1.27 -11.22 2.35
N TRP A 19 1.01 -10.46 3.41
CA TRP A 19 1.98 -9.49 3.92
C TRP A 19 3.25 -10.19 4.39
N PHE A 20 3.12 -11.27 5.15
CA PHE A 20 4.26 -12.06 5.61
C PHE A 20 5.12 -12.55 4.44
N HIS A 21 4.50 -13.17 3.44
CA HIS A 21 5.19 -13.63 2.24
C HIS A 21 5.93 -12.51 1.48
N ILE A 22 5.33 -11.31 1.42
CA ILE A 22 5.97 -10.13 0.83
C ILE A 22 7.21 -9.71 1.64
N THR A 23 7.09 -9.67 2.97
CA THR A 23 8.17 -9.21 3.85
C THR A 23 9.29 -10.23 4.06
N GLU A 24 9.06 -11.51 3.79
CA GLU A 24 10.12 -12.54 3.84
C GLU A 24 11.22 -12.24 2.83
N GLU A 25 10.85 -11.90 1.60
CA GLU A 25 11.81 -11.54 0.54
C GLU A 25 12.20 -10.05 0.59
N HIS A 26 11.33 -9.20 1.13
CA HIS A 26 11.51 -7.75 1.20
C HIS A 26 11.41 -7.24 2.64
N SER A 27 12.42 -7.55 3.45
CA SER A 27 12.47 -7.11 4.86
C SER A 27 12.44 -5.58 5.03
N GLU A 28 12.90 -4.83 4.03
CA GLU A 28 12.92 -3.36 4.02
C GLU A 28 11.50 -2.76 4.07
N ILE A 29 10.49 -3.49 3.58
CA ILE A 29 9.11 -2.99 3.57
C ILE A 29 8.29 -3.38 4.80
N ALA A 30 8.82 -4.23 5.68
CA ALA A 30 8.09 -4.77 6.83
C ALA A 30 7.59 -3.67 7.80
N GLY A 31 8.31 -2.54 7.88
CA GLY A 31 7.92 -1.40 8.71
C GLY A 31 6.81 -0.53 8.13
N TYR A 32 6.43 -0.71 6.85
CA TYR A 32 5.53 0.19 6.12
C TYR A 32 4.10 -0.36 5.97
N TYR A 33 3.70 -1.32 6.80
CA TYR A 33 2.37 -1.95 6.67
C TYR A 33 1.24 -0.92 6.70
N PHE A 34 1.28 0.00 7.68
CA PHE A 34 0.25 1.02 7.84
C PHE A 34 0.32 2.07 6.74
N GLU A 35 1.51 2.46 6.32
CA GLU A 35 1.75 3.40 5.22
C GLU A 35 1.23 2.85 3.89
N VAL A 36 1.36 1.55 3.64
CA VAL A 36 0.79 0.90 2.45
C VAL A 36 -0.74 0.96 2.50
N LEU A 37 -1.35 0.64 3.64
CA LEU A 37 -2.80 0.72 3.79
C LEU A 37 -3.30 2.17 3.63
N GLU A 38 -2.63 3.11 4.26
CA GLU A 38 -2.95 4.54 4.17
C GLU A 38 -2.78 5.06 2.74
N THR A 39 -1.76 4.60 2.01
CA THR A 39 -1.55 4.96 0.60
C THR A 39 -2.72 4.50 -0.29
N VAL A 40 -3.30 3.34 0.00
CA VAL A 40 -4.42 2.81 -0.77
C VAL A 40 -5.73 3.55 -0.43
N GLU A 41 -5.94 3.92 0.84
CA GLU A 41 -7.12 4.66 1.31
C GLU A 41 -7.07 6.14 0.91
N GLU A 42 -5.94 6.79 1.17
CA GLU A 42 -5.70 8.22 0.93
C GLU A 42 -4.34 8.44 0.23
N PRO A 43 -4.27 8.14 -1.09
CA PRO A 43 -3.09 8.43 -1.90
C PRO A 43 -2.94 9.94 -2.17
N GLU A 44 -1.69 10.41 -2.30
CA GLU A 44 -1.41 11.76 -2.77
C GLU A 44 -1.63 11.89 -4.28
N THR A 45 -1.31 10.84 -5.03
CA THR A 45 -1.54 10.80 -6.48
C THR A 45 -1.87 9.38 -6.91
N VAL A 46 -2.73 9.26 -7.93
CA VAL A 46 -3.05 7.99 -8.58
C VAL A 46 -2.62 8.06 -10.03
N TYR A 47 -1.72 7.17 -10.42
CA TYR A 47 -1.27 7.04 -11.81
C TYR A 47 -1.96 5.88 -12.50
N LYS A 48 -2.09 5.96 -13.83
CA LYS A 48 -2.56 4.84 -14.65
C LYS A 48 -1.37 4.01 -15.11
N GLY A 49 -1.36 2.73 -14.76
CA GLY A 49 -0.34 1.79 -15.22
C GLY A 49 -0.57 1.31 -16.66
N LYS A 50 0.36 0.48 -17.15
CA LYS A 50 0.42 0.05 -18.56
C LYS A 50 -0.76 -0.85 -18.94
N THR A 51 -1.29 -1.61 -17.99
CA THR A 51 -2.42 -2.52 -18.21
C THR A 51 -3.75 -1.95 -17.70
N GLY A 52 -3.79 -0.64 -17.43
CA GLY A 52 -4.98 0.04 -16.93
C GLY A 52 -5.17 -0.07 -15.42
N GLU A 53 -4.17 -0.57 -14.69
CA GLU A 53 -4.19 -0.51 -13.23
C GLU A 53 -4.11 0.92 -12.71
N LEU A 54 -4.55 1.11 -11.47
CA LEU A 54 -4.44 2.38 -10.75
C LEU A 54 -3.38 2.23 -9.67
N LEU A 55 -2.31 3.01 -9.80
CA LEU A 55 -1.15 3.00 -8.92
C LEU A 55 -1.29 4.14 -7.92
N ALA A 56 -1.67 3.79 -6.69
CA ALA A 56 -1.72 4.70 -5.56
C ALA A 56 -0.28 5.01 -5.09
N VAL A 57 0.07 6.29 -5.03
CA VAL A 57 1.41 6.76 -4.66
C VAL A 57 1.30 7.81 -3.56
N ARG A 58 2.20 7.67 -2.59
CA ARG A 58 2.38 8.59 -1.46
C ARG A 58 3.85 8.65 -1.09
N GLU A 59 4.32 9.83 -0.72
CA GLU A 59 5.66 10.04 -0.21
C GLU A 59 5.82 9.38 1.16
N VAL A 60 6.79 8.47 1.26
CA VAL A 60 7.18 7.88 2.53
C VAL A 60 8.15 8.82 3.22
N LYS A 61 7.67 9.50 4.26
CA LYS A 61 8.53 10.37 5.09
C LYS A 61 9.44 9.49 5.95
N THR A 62 10.60 9.13 5.42
CA THR A 62 11.66 8.53 6.24
C THR A 62 12.12 9.59 7.23
N GLY A 63 11.88 9.40 8.53
CA GLY A 63 12.26 10.37 9.55
C GLY A 63 13.77 10.63 9.56
N LYS A 64 14.23 11.65 8.83
CA LYS A 64 15.45 12.37 9.15
C LYS A 64 15.06 13.51 10.08
N LYS A 65 15.24 13.27 11.38
CA LYS A 65 15.49 14.35 12.34
C LYS A 65 16.97 14.68 12.33
#